data_AF-A0A818DT97-F1
#
_entry.id   AF-A0A818DT97-F1
#
_cell.length_a   1.000
_cell.length_b   1.000
_cell.length_c   1.000
_cell.angle_alpha   90.00
_cell.angle_beta   90.00
_cell.angle_gamma   90.00
#
_symmetry.space_group_name_H-M   'P 1'
#
loop_
_entity.id
_entity.type
_entity.pdbx_description
1 polymer ?
#
loop_
_entity_poly.entity_id
_entity_poly.type
_entity_poly.pdbx_seq_one_letter_code
_entity_poly.pdbx_strand_id
1 'polypeptide(L)'
;MEDSDRNTLTATSINTFVDDASTLFNKAKSVWSIISKNAATVDLHTIHGNVLPANINSSLDLQSWSSSPVSRSSTLTIYNRLGLRVLRFDYDLEFLYGGSLNGRGAYLDGITVVPSRTTVAWCYVFNANVEITSVRNVGTSDNPVAAAHVELKYQLKALSRAEGTTSFDVKGDGRVDILHMK
;
A
#
# COMPACT_ATOMS: atom_id res chain seq x y z
N MET A 1 1.34 49.47 -42.52
CA MET A 1 2.81 49.30 -42.55
C MET A 1 3.27 49.59 -41.12
N GLU A 2 3.55 48.50 -40.39
CA GLU A 2 4.33 48.34 -39.13
C GLU A 2 4.20 49.37 -37.99
N ASP A 3 4.22 49.06 -36.70
CA ASP A 3 4.18 47.84 -35.87
C ASP A 3 4.14 48.40 -34.42
N SER A 4 2.98 48.31 -33.74
CA SER A 4 2.75 47.59 -32.49
C SER A 4 3.88 47.52 -31.45
N ASP A 5 3.48 47.75 -30.19
CA ASP A 5 4.03 47.20 -28.94
C ASP A 5 5.32 47.76 -28.34
N ARG A 6 5.16 48.62 -27.30
CA ARG A 6 5.94 48.54 -26.05
C ARG A 6 5.12 48.99 -24.83
N ASN A 7 4.26 48.11 -24.33
CA ASN A 7 3.75 48.19 -22.97
C ASN A 7 4.69 47.36 -22.06
N THR A 8 5.60 48.01 -21.35
CA THR A 8 6.49 47.35 -20.38
C THR A 8 5.73 47.03 -19.10
N LEU A 9 5.18 45.82 -19.02
CA LEU A 9 4.80 45.20 -17.76
C LEU A 9 5.92 44.22 -17.38
N THR A 10 6.78 44.62 -16.45
CA THR A 10 7.67 43.69 -15.75
C THR A 10 6.80 42.81 -14.83
N ALA A 11 6.22 41.76 -15.39
CA ALA A 11 5.71 40.66 -14.60
C ALA A 11 6.92 39.90 -14.05
N THR A 12 7.35 40.27 -12.84
CA THR A 12 8.13 39.38 -11.99
C THR A 12 7.34 38.08 -11.88
N SER A 13 7.80 37.03 -12.56
CA SER A 13 7.28 35.67 -12.40
C SER A 13 7.54 35.25 -10.96
N ILE A 14 6.52 35.42 -10.12
CA ILE A 14 6.46 34.75 -8.83
C ILE A 14 6.32 33.27 -9.17
N ASN A 15 7.41 32.51 -9.08
CA ASN A 15 7.32 31.06 -9.01
C ASN A 15 6.56 30.72 -7.72
N THR A 16 5.24 30.69 -7.79
CA THR A 16 4.43 29.97 -6.80
C THR A 16 4.85 28.51 -6.90
N PHE A 17 5.67 28.07 -5.95
CA PHE A 17 5.75 26.66 -5.62
C PHE A 17 4.33 26.24 -5.28
N VAL A 18 3.66 25.59 -6.23
CA VAL A 18 2.41 24.89 -5.94
C VAL A 18 2.81 23.79 -4.97
N ASP A 19 2.52 24.02 -3.69
CA ASP A 19 2.65 23.05 -2.61
C ASP A 19 1.63 21.94 -2.90
N ASP A 20 1.98 21.03 -3.82
CA ASP A 20 1.06 20.01 -4.29
C ASP A 20 1.05 18.81 -3.34
N ALA A 21 0.66 19.11 -2.10
CA ALA A 21 0.33 18.15 -1.06
C ALA A 21 -0.78 17.18 -1.50
N SER A 22 -1.59 17.58 -2.48
CA SER A 22 -2.74 16.82 -2.97
C SER A 22 -2.40 15.73 -3.99
N THR A 23 -1.29 15.89 -4.71
CA THR A 23 -0.78 14.85 -5.60
C THR A 23 0.04 13.84 -4.82
N LEU A 24 -0.37 12.58 -4.90
CA LEU A 24 0.18 11.49 -4.11
C LEU A 24 0.99 10.53 -4.98
N PHE A 25 2.10 10.06 -4.45
CA PHE A 25 2.93 9.03 -5.07
C PHE A 25 3.22 7.90 -4.11
N ASN A 26 3.15 6.68 -4.63
CA ASN A 26 3.78 5.55 -3.98
C ASN A 26 5.28 5.58 -4.31
N LYS A 27 6.11 5.87 -3.31
CA LYS A 27 7.56 6.04 -3.50
C LYS A 27 8.36 4.77 -3.20
N ALA A 28 7.69 3.67 -2.87
CA ALA A 28 8.32 2.40 -2.55
C ALA A 28 8.35 1.40 -3.72
N LYS A 29 9.38 0.54 -3.74
CA LYS A 29 9.44 -0.65 -4.62
C LYS A 29 8.39 -1.68 -4.17
N SER A 30 7.28 -1.73 -4.90
CA SER A 30 6.06 -2.43 -4.48
C SER A 30 5.88 -3.79 -5.15
N VAL A 31 6.79 -4.73 -4.89
CA VAL A 31 6.58 -6.16 -5.19
C VAL A 31 7.26 -6.99 -4.11
N TRP A 32 6.47 -7.73 -3.35
CA TRP A 32 6.93 -8.53 -2.20
C TRP A 32 6.54 -9.96 -2.42
N SER A 33 7.43 -10.93 -2.19
CA SER A 33 7.13 -12.35 -2.36
C SER A 33 7.29 -13.11 -1.04
N ILE A 34 6.24 -13.87 -0.72
CA ILE A 34 6.15 -14.82 0.38
C ILE A 34 6.12 -16.19 -0.27
N ILE A 35 7.19 -16.96 -0.15
CA ILE A 35 7.29 -18.29 -0.76
C ILE A 35 7.39 -19.31 0.36
N SER A 36 6.45 -20.25 0.42
CA SER A 36 6.54 -21.41 1.29
C SER A 36 6.65 -22.69 0.46
N LYS A 37 7.83 -23.30 0.47
CA LYS A 37 8.11 -24.60 -0.14
C LYS A 37 8.20 -25.65 0.97
N ASN A 38 7.26 -26.60 0.96
CA ASN A 38 7.32 -27.85 1.73
C ASN A 38 7.77 -27.70 3.21
N ALA A 39 6.82 -27.43 4.12
CA ALA A 39 6.94 -27.47 5.59
C ALA A 39 8.12 -26.77 6.34
N ALA A 40 9.17 -26.26 5.69
CA ALA A 40 10.37 -25.82 6.41
C ALA A 40 11.11 -24.60 5.84
N THR A 41 10.66 -23.98 4.75
CA THR A 41 11.27 -22.72 4.31
C THR A 41 10.18 -21.75 3.87
N VAL A 42 9.99 -20.70 4.67
CA VAL A 42 9.20 -19.53 4.32
C VAL A 42 10.22 -18.41 4.04
N ASP A 43 10.43 -18.08 2.77
CA ASP A 43 11.22 -16.90 2.42
C ASP A 43 10.28 -15.69 2.49
N LEU A 44 10.46 -14.88 3.52
CA LEU A 44 9.70 -13.67 3.79
C LEU A 44 10.51 -12.44 3.40
N HIS A 45 10.16 -11.83 2.27
CA HIS A 45 10.70 -10.53 1.91
C HIS A 45 9.66 -9.46 2.26
N THR A 46 9.74 -8.92 3.48
CA THR A 46 8.92 -7.77 3.89
C THR A 46 9.62 -6.50 3.40
N ILE A 47 9.11 -5.89 2.34
CA ILE A 47 9.44 -4.50 2.00
C ILE A 47 8.15 -3.71 2.22
N HIS A 48 8.30 -2.42 2.52
CA HIS A 48 7.21 -1.55 2.95
C HIS A 48 6.83 -0.57 1.85
N GLY A 49 5.54 -0.28 1.73
CA GLY A 49 4.97 0.75 0.88
C GLY A 49 4.73 2.05 1.62
N ASN A 50 4.73 3.18 0.91
CA ASN A 50 4.35 4.48 1.47
C ASN A 50 3.54 5.28 0.46
N VAL A 51 2.70 6.19 0.95
CA VAL A 51 1.94 7.13 0.10
C VAL A 51 2.14 8.53 0.62
N LEU A 52 3.04 9.24 -0.06
CA LEU A 52 3.55 10.55 0.35
C LEU A 52 3.13 11.61 -0.69
N PRO A 53 3.11 12.90 -0.31
CA PRO A 53 2.89 13.97 -1.28
C PRO A 53 4.06 14.04 -2.27
N ALA A 54 3.78 14.50 -3.50
CA ALA A 54 4.70 14.44 -4.63
C ALA A 54 6.05 15.13 -4.34
N ASN A 55 6.01 16.23 -3.58
CA ASN A 55 7.15 17.08 -3.23
C ASN A 55 8.08 16.49 -2.14
N ILE A 56 7.70 15.39 -1.47
CA ILE A 56 8.44 14.84 -0.32
C ILE A 56 8.89 13.40 -0.57
N ASN A 57 10.17 13.09 -0.37
CA ASN A 57 10.73 11.76 -0.65
C ASN A 57 10.84 10.85 0.58
N SER A 58 10.75 11.39 1.79
CA SER A 58 10.91 10.65 3.03
C SER A 58 9.72 10.89 3.96
N SER A 59 9.27 9.84 4.64
CA SER A 59 8.25 9.98 5.71
C SER A 59 8.78 10.76 6.92
N LEU A 60 10.11 10.89 7.06
CA LEU A 60 10.76 11.70 8.09
C LEU A 60 10.54 13.21 7.92
N ASP A 61 10.19 13.65 6.71
CA ASP A 61 9.85 15.06 6.43
C ASP A 61 8.39 15.37 6.84
N LEU A 62 7.63 14.35 7.26
CA LEU A 62 6.27 14.46 7.76
C LEU A 62 6.23 14.27 9.28
N GLN A 63 5.23 14.86 9.92
CA GLN A 63 5.04 14.83 11.37
C GLN A 63 3.61 14.40 11.74
N SER A 64 3.34 14.25 13.04
CA SER A 64 2.01 13.87 13.57
C SER A 64 1.57 12.43 13.25
N TRP A 65 2.53 11.56 12.91
CA TRP A 65 2.28 10.13 12.77
C TRP A 65 1.60 9.53 14.00
N SER A 66 0.75 8.54 13.78
CA SER A 66 0.16 7.72 14.82
C SER A 66 1.26 7.09 15.69
N SER A 67 1.09 7.12 17.01
CA SER A 67 2.05 6.54 17.97
C SER A 67 2.20 5.02 17.88
N SER A 68 1.29 4.34 17.20
CA SER A 68 1.36 2.90 16.93
C SER A 68 0.74 2.60 15.57
N PRO A 69 1.27 1.62 14.81
CA PRO A 69 0.69 1.22 13.54
C PRO A 69 -0.70 0.62 13.73
N VAL A 70 -1.56 0.80 12.74
CA VAL A 70 -2.76 -0.01 12.62
C VAL A 70 -2.32 -1.40 12.22
N SER A 71 -2.76 -2.41 12.97
CA SER A 71 -2.56 -3.83 12.64
C SER A 71 -3.92 -4.51 12.51
N ARG A 72 -4.14 -5.22 11.40
CA ARG A 72 -5.37 -5.94 11.09
C ARG A 72 -5.07 -7.36 10.70
N SER A 73 -5.32 -8.27 11.63
CA SER A 73 -5.16 -9.71 11.43
C SER A 73 -6.23 -10.27 10.51
N SER A 74 -5.81 -11.16 9.61
CA SER A 74 -6.67 -11.89 8.67
C SER A 74 -6.14 -13.30 8.45
N THR A 75 -7.05 -14.21 8.09
CA THR A 75 -6.71 -15.62 7.84
C THR A 75 -7.25 -16.05 6.48
N LEU A 76 -6.35 -16.51 5.62
CA LEU A 76 -6.70 -17.21 4.38
C LEU A 76 -6.62 -18.72 4.63
N THR A 77 -7.72 -19.43 4.38
CA THR A 77 -7.78 -20.89 4.49
C THR A 77 -8.27 -21.50 3.18
N ILE A 78 -7.54 -22.50 2.67
CA ILE A 78 -7.93 -23.24 1.46
C ILE A 78 -8.09 -24.73 1.80
N TYR A 79 -9.17 -25.31 1.31
CA TYR A 79 -9.48 -26.73 1.40
C TYR A 79 -9.36 -27.39 0.03
N ASN A 80 -8.92 -28.65 -0.02
CA ASN A 80 -8.98 -29.44 -1.25
C ASN A 80 -10.38 -30.04 -1.47
N ARG A 81 -10.57 -30.73 -2.60
CA ARG A 81 -11.86 -31.37 -2.94
C ARG A 81 -12.31 -32.47 -1.97
N LEU A 82 -11.42 -32.97 -1.10
CA LEU A 82 -11.72 -33.95 -0.07
C LEU A 82 -12.10 -33.29 1.28
N GLY A 83 -12.19 -31.96 1.33
CA GLY A 83 -12.49 -31.22 2.56
C GLY A 83 -11.32 -31.12 3.55
N LEU A 84 -10.11 -31.51 3.14
CA LEU A 84 -8.91 -31.38 3.96
C LEU A 84 -8.28 -30.00 3.78
N ARG A 85 -7.91 -29.35 4.89
CA ARG A 85 -7.23 -28.05 4.85
C ARG A 85 -5.82 -28.22 4.29
N VAL A 86 -5.53 -27.51 3.20
CA VAL A 86 -4.23 -27.56 2.51
C VAL A 86 -3.40 -26.30 2.69
N LEU A 87 -4.05 -25.18 3.06
CA LEU A 87 -3.40 -23.94 3.41
C LEU A 87 -4.10 -23.32 4.62
N ARG A 88 -3.29 -22.82 5.55
CA ARG A 88 -3.66 -21.75 6.48
C ARG A 88 -2.58 -20.69 6.43
N PHE A 89 -2.97 -19.46 6.13
CA PHE A 89 -2.10 -18.30 6.06
C PHE A 89 -2.70 -17.20 6.92
N ASP A 90 -2.17 -17.04 8.13
CA ASP A 90 -2.49 -15.97 9.06
C ASP A 90 -1.50 -14.82 8.82
N TYR A 91 -2.00 -13.61 8.63
CA TYR A 91 -1.20 -12.42 8.32
C TYR A 91 -1.84 -11.16 8.88
N ASP A 92 -1.01 -10.16 9.11
CA ASP A 92 -1.38 -8.86 9.64
C ASP A 92 -1.11 -7.79 8.57
N LEU A 93 -2.13 -7.04 8.19
CA LEU A 93 -1.96 -5.81 7.41
C LEU A 93 -1.56 -4.69 8.38
N GLU A 94 -0.39 -4.11 8.16
CA GLU A 94 0.18 -3.07 9.02
C GLU A 94 0.49 -1.79 8.25
N PHE A 95 0.24 -0.64 8.86
CA PHE A 95 0.64 0.66 8.33
C PHE A 95 0.61 1.75 9.41
N LEU A 96 1.44 2.77 9.21
CA LEU A 96 1.41 4.04 9.94
C LEU A 96 0.56 5.06 9.18
N TYR A 97 -0.14 5.90 9.93
CA TYR A 97 -1.07 6.90 9.39
C TYR A 97 -0.92 8.23 10.13
N GLY A 98 -1.58 9.27 9.64
CA GLY A 98 -1.63 10.59 10.28
C GLY A 98 -0.43 11.49 9.99
N GLY A 99 0.54 11.04 9.19
CA GLY A 99 1.63 11.88 8.72
C GLY A 99 1.08 13.14 8.05
N SER A 100 1.65 14.30 8.38
CA SER A 100 1.19 15.60 7.92
C SER A 100 2.37 16.45 7.47
N LEU A 101 2.18 17.21 6.39
CA LEU A 101 3.17 18.15 5.87
C LEU A 101 2.78 19.54 6.35
N ASN A 102 3.58 20.15 7.24
CA ASN A 102 3.26 21.46 7.82
C ASN A 102 1.86 21.52 8.47
N GLY A 103 1.42 20.41 9.08
CA GLY A 103 0.09 20.28 9.69
C GLY A 103 -1.06 20.07 8.71
N ARG A 104 -0.76 19.85 7.42
CA ARG A 104 -1.75 19.59 6.37
C ARG A 104 -1.69 18.16 5.89
N GLY A 105 -2.89 17.59 5.71
CA GLY A 105 -3.09 16.27 5.17
C GLY A 105 -2.80 15.13 6.13
N ALA A 106 -3.14 13.93 5.66
CA ALA A 106 -2.97 12.68 6.36
C ALA A 106 -2.42 11.63 5.39
N TYR A 107 -1.15 11.25 5.57
CA TYR A 107 -0.39 10.38 4.68
C TYR A 107 -0.18 8.99 5.30
N LEU A 108 0.36 8.07 4.48
CA LEU A 108 0.60 6.68 4.86
C LEU A 108 2.08 6.33 4.77
N ASP A 109 2.56 5.56 5.74
CA ASP A 109 3.89 4.98 5.72
C ASP A 109 3.88 3.53 6.20
N GLY A 110 4.92 2.77 5.88
CA GLY A 110 5.10 1.43 6.41
C GLY A 110 4.04 0.40 5.99
N ILE A 111 3.28 0.64 4.91
CA ILE A 111 2.22 -0.26 4.45
C ILE A 111 2.83 -1.62 4.12
N THR A 112 2.43 -2.65 4.83
CA THR A 112 2.97 -3.99 4.65
C THR A 112 2.00 -5.06 5.10
N VAL A 113 2.28 -6.30 4.68
CA VAL A 113 1.58 -7.49 5.16
C VAL A 113 2.61 -8.40 5.79
N VAL A 114 2.48 -8.63 7.09
CA VAL A 114 3.38 -9.45 7.87
C VAL A 114 2.71 -10.80 8.13
N PRO A 115 3.27 -11.92 7.63
CA PRO A 115 2.71 -13.22 7.93
C PRO A 115 3.07 -13.63 9.36
N SER A 116 2.06 -14.00 10.14
CA SER A 116 2.21 -14.42 11.53
C SER A 116 2.24 -15.94 11.66
N ARG A 117 1.52 -16.68 10.79
CA ARG A 117 1.58 -18.14 10.74
C ARG A 117 1.23 -18.66 9.35
N THR A 118 2.12 -19.50 8.81
CA THR A 118 1.90 -20.18 7.53
C THR A 118 1.98 -21.69 7.71
N THR A 119 0.93 -22.41 7.30
CA THR A 119 0.90 -23.87 7.27
C THR A 119 0.42 -24.33 5.91
N VAL A 120 1.27 -25.10 5.23
CA VAL A 120 1.02 -25.65 3.90
C VAL A 120 1.09 -27.17 3.99
N ALA A 121 0.07 -27.86 3.47
CA ALA A 121 0.07 -29.32 3.43
C ALA A 121 1.16 -29.86 2.50
N TRP A 122 1.56 -31.10 2.75
CA TRP A 122 2.53 -31.81 1.91
C TRP A 122 2.10 -31.84 0.43
N CYS A 123 3.07 -31.71 -0.48
CA CYS A 123 2.90 -31.59 -1.93
C CYS A 123 2.23 -30.31 -2.45
N TYR A 124 2.05 -29.28 -1.61
CA TYR A 124 1.63 -27.95 -2.05
C TYR A 124 2.79 -26.94 -1.97
N VAL A 125 2.79 -25.98 -2.89
CA VAL A 125 3.68 -24.81 -2.87
C VAL A 125 2.80 -23.57 -2.83
N PHE A 126 3.00 -22.75 -1.80
CA PHE A 126 2.28 -21.49 -1.64
C PHE A 126 3.19 -20.32 -1.99
N ASN A 127 2.67 -19.41 -2.82
CA ASN A 127 3.29 -18.13 -3.10
C ASN A 127 2.26 -17.05 -2.83
N ALA A 128 2.64 -15.99 -2.15
CA ALA A 128 1.84 -14.78 -2.01
C ALA A 128 2.69 -13.59 -2.41
N ASN A 129 2.08 -12.62 -3.07
CA ASN A 129 2.67 -11.35 -3.39
C ASN A 129 1.77 -10.23 -2.95
N VAL A 130 2.38 -9.17 -2.42
CA VAL A 130 1.65 -7.97 -2.02
C VAL A 130 2.11 -6.82 -2.89
N GLU A 131 1.15 -6.03 -3.35
CA GLU A 131 1.37 -4.86 -4.20
C GLU A 131 0.42 -3.73 -3.84
N ILE A 132 0.87 -2.49 -4.02
CA ILE A 132 0.00 -1.32 -3.98
C ILE A 132 -0.33 -0.97 -5.43
N THR A 133 -1.58 -1.21 -5.84
CA THR A 133 -1.98 -1.09 -7.25
C THR A 133 -2.42 0.31 -7.63
N SER A 134 -2.94 1.06 -6.67
CA SER A 134 -3.34 2.46 -6.87
C SER A 134 -3.21 3.27 -5.60
N VAL A 135 -2.96 4.57 -5.78
CA VAL A 135 -2.98 5.58 -4.72
C VAL A 135 -3.90 6.71 -5.16
N ARG A 136 -4.63 7.30 -4.21
CA ARG A 136 -5.60 8.37 -4.49
C ARG A 136 -5.77 9.30 -3.30
N ASN A 137 -6.07 10.55 -3.56
CA ASN A 137 -6.49 11.49 -2.52
C ASN A 137 -8.00 11.34 -2.32
N VAL A 138 -8.43 10.94 -1.12
CA VAL A 138 -9.85 10.85 -0.73
C VAL A 138 -10.31 12.06 0.10
N GLY A 139 -9.40 12.98 0.40
CA GLY A 139 -9.67 14.26 1.06
C GLY A 139 -9.88 15.39 0.04
N THR A 140 -9.53 16.61 0.45
CA THR A 140 -9.55 17.79 -0.42
C THR A 140 -8.14 18.15 -0.87
N SER A 141 -7.99 19.16 -1.74
CA SER A 141 -6.65 19.66 -2.10
C SER A 141 -5.98 20.36 -0.91
N ASP A 142 -6.74 21.12 -0.11
CA ASP A 142 -6.24 21.83 1.07
C ASP A 142 -5.92 20.91 2.25
N ASN A 143 -6.66 19.80 2.38
CA ASN A 143 -6.46 18.80 3.41
C ASN A 143 -6.52 17.39 2.79
N PRO A 144 -5.42 16.94 2.15
CA PRO A 144 -5.40 15.68 1.43
C PRO A 144 -5.41 14.51 2.40
N VAL A 145 -6.13 13.45 2.05
CA VAL A 145 -6.09 12.18 2.79
C VAL A 145 -5.65 11.11 1.82
N ALA A 146 -4.46 10.57 2.05
CA ALA A 146 -3.92 9.51 1.22
C ALA A 146 -4.74 8.23 1.38
N ALA A 147 -5.04 7.56 0.28
CA ALA A 147 -5.58 6.21 0.28
C ALA A 147 -4.77 5.33 -0.67
N ALA A 148 -4.54 4.09 -0.25
CA ALA A 148 -3.83 3.08 -1.02
C ALA A 148 -4.71 1.84 -1.21
N HIS A 149 -4.79 1.33 -2.43
CA HIS A 149 -5.35 0.02 -2.71
C HIS A 149 -4.22 -1.01 -2.66
N VAL A 150 -4.31 -1.94 -1.71
CA VAL A 150 -3.33 -2.99 -1.46
C VAL A 150 -3.93 -4.32 -1.89
N GLU A 151 -3.21 -5.09 -2.70
CA GLU A 151 -3.62 -6.41 -3.14
C GLU A 151 -2.64 -7.46 -2.63
N LEU A 152 -3.16 -8.46 -1.93
CA LEU A 152 -2.49 -9.72 -1.62
C LEU A 152 -2.91 -10.75 -2.67
N LYS A 153 -2.08 -10.93 -3.69
CA LYS A 153 -2.23 -11.96 -4.72
C LYS A 153 -1.59 -13.25 -4.25
N TYR A 154 -2.27 -14.37 -4.35
CA TYR A 154 -1.71 -15.65 -3.92
C TYR A 154 -1.93 -16.76 -4.94
N GLN A 155 -1.04 -17.74 -4.89
CA GLN A 155 -1.06 -18.94 -5.70
C GLN A 155 -0.70 -20.15 -4.84
N LEU A 156 -1.55 -21.16 -4.88
CA LEU A 156 -1.33 -22.46 -4.29
C LEU A 156 -1.22 -23.50 -5.41
N LYS A 157 -0.04 -24.11 -5.56
CA LYS A 157 0.28 -25.07 -6.61
C LYS A 157 0.43 -26.48 -6.04
N ALA A 158 -0.25 -27.44 -6.66
CA ALA A 158 -0.02 -28.87 -6.53
C ALA A 158 -0.13 -29.52 -7.93
N LEU A 159 -0.91 -30.60 -8.10
CA LEU A 159 -1.32 -31.10 -9.43
C LEU A 159 -2.22 -30.09 -10.16
N SER A 160 -3.04 -29.36 -9.42
CA SER A 160 -3.82 -28.21 -9.91
C SER A 160 -3.25 -26.91 -9.35
N ARG A 161 -3.70 -25.79 -9.94
CA ARG A 161 -3.39 -24.44 -9.47
C ARG A 161 -4.68 -23.81 -8.93
N ALA A 162 -4.59 -23.23 -7.75
CA ALA A 162 -5.58 -22.30 -7.21
C ALA A 162 -4.88 -20.94 -7.03
N GLU A 163 -5.57 -19.87 -7.39
CA GLU A 163 -5.07 -18.51 -7.22
C GLU A 163 -6.22 -17.59 -6.83
N GLY A 164 -5.89 -16.45 -6.24
CA GLY A 164 -6.86 -15.45 -5.83
C GLY A 164 -6.18 -14.18 -5.35
N THR A 165 -7.01 -13.17 -5.08
CA THR A 165 -6.56 -11.87 -4.59
C THR A 165 -7.42 -11.47 -3.41
N THR A 166 -6.79 -10.99 -2.34
CA THR A 166 -7.46 -10.28 -1.25
C THR A 166 -7.08 -8.81 -1.34
N SER A 167 -8.08 -7.93 -1.36
CA SER A 167 -7.86 -6.50 -1.53
C SER A 167 -8.20 -5.73 -0.26
N PHE A 168 -7.43 -4.68 -0.01
CA PHE A 168 -7.59 -3.78 1.12
C PHE A 168 -7.50 -2.34 0.63
N ASP A 169 -8.37 -1.48 1.14
CA ASP A 169 -8.17 -0.04 1.05
C ASP A 169 -7.72 0.47 2.42
N VAL A 170 -6.54 1.09 2.47
CA VAL A 170 -6.01 1.75 3.67
C VAL A 170 -5.98 3.26 3.47
N LYS A 171 -6.25 4.02 4.52
CA LYS A 171 -6.36 5.48 4.48
C LYS A 171 -5.45 6.14 5.52
N GLY A 172 -4.91 7.31 5.19
CA GLY A 172 -4.02 8.10 6.02
C GLY A 172 -4.67 8.63 7.30
N ASP A 173 -5.98 8.48 7.46
CA ASP A 173 -6.72 8.73 8.70
C ASP A 173 -6.84 7.48 9.60
N GLY A 174 -6.22 6.36 9.23
CA GLY A 174 -6.19 5.11 10.00
C GLY A 174 -7.33 4.14 9.67
N ARG A 175 -8.24 4.48 8.76
CA ARG A 175 -9.34 3.58 8.36
C ARG A 175 -8.84 2.48 7.43
N VAL A 176 -9.48 1.31 7.54
CA VAL A 176 -9.22 0.13 6.72
C VAL A 176 -10.55 -0.43 6.24
N ASP A 177 -10.70 -0.57 4.93
CA ASP A 177 -11.82 -1.23 4.29
C ASP A 177 -11.32 -2.54 3.68
N ILE A 178 -11.75 -3.68 4.24
CA ILE A 178 -11.36 -5.00 3.74
C ILE A 178 -12.35 -5.40 2.64
N LEU A 179 -11.86 -5.49 1.41
CA LEU A 179 -12.64 -5.85 0.24
C LEU A 179 -12.46 -7.35 -0.01
N HIS A 180 -13.37 -8.15 0.52
CA HIS A 180 -13.46 -9.57 0.17
C HIS A 180 -14.05 -9.70 -1.23
N MET A 181 -13.25 -10.13 -2.21
CA MET A 181 -13.77 -10.69 -3.46
C MET A 181 -13.81 -12.22 -3.38
N LYS A 182 -14.88 -12.77 -3.94
CA LYS A 182 -15.23 -14.20 -3.96
C LYS A 182 -14.29 -15.02 -4.83
#